data_AF-K2S0J7-F1
#
_entry.id   AF-K2S0J7-F1
#
_cell.length_a   1.000
_cell.length_b   1.000
_cell.length_c   1.000
_cell.angle_alpha   90.00
_cell.angle_beta   90.00
_cell.angle_gamma   90.00
#
_symmetry.space_group_name_H-M   'P 1'
#
loop_
_entity.id
_entity.type
_entity.pdbx_description
1 polymer ?
#
loop_
_entity_poly.entity_id
_entity_poly.type
_entity_poly.pdbx_seq_one_letter_code
_entity_poly.pdbx_strand_id
1 'polypeptide(L)'
;MASIRSLSILALLAAVLLPVYNWLEKNLESFYIFDPKDLHDLANRAIAQHGNDTRAIVSYITTELSGRDHLTTFVNLDEEWVFNNAGGAMGAMYIIHASKWNSSAGDADVRLTEQRHHRVPDHLR
;
A
#
# COMPACT_ATOMS: atom_id res chain seq x y z
N MET A 1 -6.16 24.61 -41.36
CA MET A 1 -5.00 23.80 -41.79
C MET A 1 -3.86 24.08 -40.83
N ALA A 2 -3.33 23.06 -40.15
CA ALA A 2 -2.20 23.26 -39.23
C ALA A 2 -0.98 23.73 -40.03
N SER A 3 -0.31 24.78 -39.55
CA SER A 3 0.90 25.31 -40.18
C SER A 3 2.05 24.31 -40.00
N ILE A 4 2.92 24.17 -41.01
CA ILE A 4 4.12 23.31 -40.94
C ILE A 4 4.93 23.58 -39.66
N ARG A 5 5.00 24.83 -39.21
CA ARG A 5 5.68 25.20 -37.96
C ARG A 5 5.03 24.58 -36.72
N SER A 6 3.70 24.56 -36.66
CA SER A 6 2.98 23.90 -35.55
C SER A 6 3.16 22.38 -35.57
N LEU A 7 3.21 21.75 -36.74
CA LEU A 7 3.51 20.31 -36.86
C LEU A 7 4.94 20.00 -36.43
N SER A 8 5.93 20.81 -36.79
CA SER A 8 7.32 20.62 -36.37
C SER A 8 7.49 20.75 -34.85
N ILE A 9 6.82 21.72 -34.22
CA ILE A 9 6.84 21.89 -32.76
C ILE A 9 6.21 20.68 -32.06
N LEU A 10 5.06 20.21 -32.56
CA LEU A 10 4.39 19.03 -31.99
C LEU A 10 5.25 17.77 -32.13
N ALA A 11 5.90 17.57 -33.28
CA ALA A 11 6.81 16.45 -33.51
C ALA A 11 8.02 16.50 -32.57
N LEU A 12 8.61 17.68 -32.34
CA LEU A 12 9.69 17.88 -31.37
C LEU A 12 9.23 17.60 -29.93
N LEU A 13 8.05 18.08 -29.55
CA LEU A 13 7.47 17.80 -28.24
C LEU A 13 7.24 16.30 -28.04
N ALA A 14 6.66 15.62 -29.02
CA ALA A 14 6.44 14.17 -28.96
C ALA A 14 7.76 13.40 -28.87
N ALA A 15 8.78 13.82 -29.63
CA ALA A 15 10.11 13.20 -29.61
C ALA A 15 10.80 13.30 -28.24
N VAL A 16 10.50 14.32 -27.45
CA VAL A 16 11.04 14.49 -26.08
C VAL A 16 10.12 13.86 -25.02
N LEU A 17 8.80 14.05 -25.13
CA LEU A 17 7.84 13.57 -24.13
C LEU A 17 7.72 12.05 -24.09
N LEU A 18 7.77 11.36 -25.24
CA LEU A 18 7.66 9.91 -25.29
C LEU A 18 8.80 9.18 -24.54
N PRO A 19 10.09 9.49 -24.73
CA PRO A 19 11.15 8.85 -23.96
C PRO A 19 11.09 9.22 -22.47
N VAL A 20 10.72 10.46 -22.13
CA VAL A 20 10.52 10.86 -20.73
C VAL A 20 9.39 10.06 -20.09
N TYR A 21 8.24 9.93 -20.75
CA TYR A 21 7.11 9.13 -20.28
C TYR A 21 7.51 7.65 -20.06
N ASN A 22 8.16 7.03 -21.05
CA ASN A 22 8.63 5.65 -20.92
C ASN A 22 9.69 5.47 -19.81
N TRP A 23 10.51 6.49 -19.55
CA TRP A 23 11.45 6.47 -18.43
C TRP A 23 10.72 6.57 -17.10
N LEU A 24 9.73 7.45 -16.95
CA LEU A 24 8.91 7.56 -15.74
C LEU A 24 8.19 6.23 -15.46
N GLU A 25 7.54 5.66 -16.47
CA GLU A 25 6.78 4.41 -16.35
C GLU A 25 7.65 3.27 -15.79
N LYS A 26 8.89 3.15 -16.27
CA LYS A 26 9.84 2.13 -15.79
C LYS A 26 10.33 2.35 -14.37
N ASN A 27 10.32 3.60 -13.89
CA ASN A 27 10.79 3.95 -12.56
C ASN A 27 9.64 4.15 -11.56
N LEU A 28 8.39 3.83 -11.95
CA LEU A 28 7.23 3.88 -11.06
C LEU A 28 7.45 3.05 -9.78
N GLU A 29 8.11 1.90 -9.92
CA GLU A 29 8.43 1.01 -8.80
C GLU A 29 9.37 1.66 -7.76
N SER A 30 10.23 2.60 -8.18
CA SER A 30 11.15 3.31 -7.28
C SER A 30 10.45 4.32 -6.37
N PHE A 31 9.17 4.63 -6.62
CA PHE A 31 8.41 5.56 -5.78
C PHE A 31 7.70 4.85 -4.63
N TYR A 32 7.70 3.50 -4.58
CA TYR A 32 7.17 2.77 -3.44
C TYR A 32 8.21 2.68 -2.32
N ILE A 33 7.73 2.89 -1.09
CA ILE A 33 8.53 2.70 0.13
C ILE A 33 8.69 1.21 0.43
N PHE A 34 7.66 0.41 0.13
CA PHE A 34 7.65 -1.04 0.35
C PHE A 34 7.50 -1.78 -0.99
N ASP A 35 8.26 -2.85 -1.18
CA ASP A 35 8.02 -3.79 -2.28
C ASP A 35 6.79 -4.66 -1.94
N PRO A 36 5.73 -4.65 -2.79
CA PRO A 36 4.54 -5.47 -2.58
C PRO A 36 4.82 -6.98 -2.42
N LYS A 37 5.81 -7.52 -3.14
CA LYS A 37 6.14 -8.95 -3.08
C LYS A 37 6.78 -9.28 -1.74
N ASP A 38 7.73 -8.45 -1.31
CA ASP A 38 8.36 -8.57 0.00
C ASP A 38 7.34 -8.48 1.14
N LEU A 39 6.38 -7.55 1.04
CA LEU A 39 5.36 -7.37 2.07
C LEU A 39 4.39 -8.56 2.13
N HIS A 40 4.00 -9.09 0.97
CA HIS A 40 3.18 -10.30 0.89
C HIS A 40 3.89 -11.51 1.50
N ASP A 41 5.17 -11.71 1.15
CA ASP A 41 5.96 -12.80 1.69
C ASP A 41 6.18 -12.66 3.20
N LEU A 42 6.42 -11.42 3.69
CA LEU A 42 6.53 -11.14 5.11
C LEU A 42 5.25 -11.47 5.87
N ALA A 43 4.09 -11.06 5.34
CA ALA A 43 2.79 -11.36 5.95
C ALA A 43 2.54 -12.88 6.01
N ASN A 44 2.84 -13.62 4.94
CA ASN A 44 2.72 -15.08 4.92
C ASN A 44 3.63 -15.76 5.95
N ARG A 45 4.88 -15.29 6.10
CA ARG A 45 5.80 -15.79 7.14
C ARG A 45 5.28 -15.51 8.55
N ALA A 46 4.69 -14.33 8.77
CA ALA A 46 4.11 -13.95 10.06
C ALA A 46 2.92 -14.86 10.43
N ILE A 47 2.00 -15.09 9.48
CA ILE A 47 0.84 -15.97 9.64
C ILE A 47 1.30 -17.42 9.89
N ALA A 48 2.29 -17.90 9.14
CA ALA A 48 2.82 -19.25 9.32
C ALA A 48 3.45 -19.47 10.71
N GLN A 49 4.06 -18.44 11.31
CA GLN A 49 4.70 -18.53 12.62
C GLN A 49 3.73 -18.33 13.79
N HIS A 50 2.73 -17.44 13.64
CA HIS A 50 1.90 -16.98 14.76
C HIS A 50 0.42 -17.38 14.65
N GLY A 51 0.00 -17.96 13.53
CA GLY A 51 -1.32 -18.58 13.36
C GLY A 51 -2.48 -17.63 13.60
N ASN A 52 -3.15 -17.79 14.74
CA ASN A 52 -4.36 -17.04 15.11
C ASN A 52 -4.11 -15.94 16.16
N ASP A 53 -2.84 -15.65 16.49
CA ASP A 53 -2.47 -14.53 17.35
C ASP A 53 -2.16 -13.30 16.49
N THR A 54 -3.19 -12.47 16.27
CA THR A 54 -3.10 -11.25 15.45
C THR A 54 -2.09 -10.24 16.01
N ARG A 55 -1.95 -10.15 17.34
CA ARG A 55 -1.02 -9.22 17.98
C ARG A 55 0.43 -9.66 17.75
N ALA A 56 0.70 -10.97 17.84
CA ALA A 56 2.02 -11.52 17.54
C ALA A 56 2.38 -11.38 16.05
N ILE A 57 1.44 -11.61 15.13
CA ILE A 57 1.62 -11.38 13.69
C ILE A 57 2.05 -9.94 13.42
N VAL A 58 1.31 -8.98 13.97
CA VAL A 58 1.56 -7.56 13.77
C VAL A 58 2.91 -7.15 14.36
N SER A 59 3.22 -7.61 15.57
CA SER A 59 4.51 -7.35 16.22
C SER A 59 5.69 -7.92 15.43
N TYR A 60 5.53 -9.08 14.80
CA TYR A 60 6.55 -9.67 13.94
C TYR A 60 6.79 -8.79 12.71
N ILE A 61 5.72 -8.36 12.04
CA ILE A 61 5.81 -7.50 10.85
C ILE A 61 6.48 -6.16 11.20
N THR A 62 6.10 -5.50 12.29
CA THR A 62 6.68 -4.19 12.67
C THR A 62 8.15 -4.32 13.05
N THR A 63 8.53 -5.40 13.72
CA THR A 63 9.93 -5.69 14.08
C THR A 63 10.78 -5.93 12.82
N GLU A 64 10.31 -6.77 11.90
CA GLU A 64 11.03 -7.08 10.66
C GLU A 64 11.18 -5.86 9.75
N LEU A 65 10.15 -4.99 9.67
CA LEU A 65 10.21 -3.77 8.87
C LEU A 65 11.10 -2.71 9.51
N SER A 66 11.01 -2.50 10.82
CA SER A 66 11.84 -1.50 11.52
C SER A 66 13.31 -1.87 11.61
N GLY A 67 13.63 -3.18 11.54
CA GLY A 67 15.01 -3.68 11.46
C GLY A 67 15.70 -3.44 10.12
N ARG A 68 15.00 -2.90 9.10
CA ARG A 68 15.60 -2.49 7.83
C ARG A 68 15.91 -1.00 7.86
N ASP A 69 17.19 -0.64 7.80
CA ASP A 69 17.69 0.75 7.95
C ASP A 69 16.97 1.79 7.07
N HIS A 70 16.56 1.42 5.86
CA HIS A 70 15.88 2.33 4.93
C HIS A 70 14.37 2.48 5.21
N LEU A 71 13.79 1.62 6.04
CA LEU A 71 12.36 1.60 6.36
C LEU A 71 12.03 2.12 7.75
N THR A 72 13.01 2.17 8.67
CA THR A 72 12.79 2.54 10.08
C THR A 72 12.03 3.87 10.23
N THR A 73 12.32 4.87 9.40
CA THR A 73 11.64 6.19 9.43
C THR A 73 10.19 6.15 8.94
N PHE A 74 9.81 5.11 8.21
CA PHE A 74 8.48 4.95 7.62
C PHE A 74 7.58 4.02 8.44
N VAL A 75 8.12 3.31 9.42
CA VAL A 75 7.38 2.37 10.27
C VAL A 75 6.97 3.08 11.55
N ASN A 76 5.67 3.18 11.78
CA ASN A 76 5.13 3.59 13.06
C ASN A 76 5.33 2.45 14.08
N LEU A 77 5.96 2.76 15.21
CA LEU A 77 6.16 1.84 16.33
C LEU A 77 5.21 2.12 17.49
N ASP A 78 4.48 3.25 17.43
CA ASP A 78 3.46 3.58 18.42
C ASP A 78 2.20 2.78 18.09
N GLU A 79 1.97 1.73 18.87
CA GLU A 79 0.88 0.78 18.65
C GLU A 79 -0.47 1.38 19.02
N GLU A 80 -1.21 1.83 18.01
CA GLU A 80 -2.56 2.37 18.15
C GLU A 80 -3.58 1.55 17.36
N TRP A 81 -4.49 0.88 18.07
CA TRP A 81 -5.57 0.11 17.47
C TRP A 81 -6.81 0.98 17.29
N VAL A 82 -7.26 1.07 16.04
CA VAL A 82 -8.51 1.74 15.69
C VAL A 82 -9.56 0.71 15.28
N PHE A 83 -10.79 0.92 15.72
CA PHE A 83 -11.91 0.13 15.23
C PHE A 83 -12.20 0.48 13.78
N ASN A 84 -12.35 -0.52 12.94
CA ASN A 84 -12.71 -0.37 11.54
C ASN A 84 -14.04 -1.10 11.28
N ASN A 85 -15.05 -0.33 10.88
CA ASN A 85 -16.35 -0.86 10.47
C ASN A 85 -16.62 -0.44 9.02
N ALA A 86 -16.56 -1.38 8.10
CA ALA A 86 -16.78 -1.16 6.68
C ALA A 86 -17.53 -2.35 6.07
N GLY A 87 -18.50 -2.07 5.18
CA GLY A 87 -19.21 -3.12 4.44
C GLY A 87 -20.05 -4.09 5.29
N GLY A 88 -20.44 -3.71 6.51
CA GLY A 88 -21.20 -4.55 7.43
C GLY A 88 -20.36 -5.53 8.26
N ALA A 89 -19.03 -5.37 8.25
CA ALA A 89 -18.10 -6.12 9.07
C ALA A 89 -17.33 -5.20 10.02
N MET A 90 -17.05 -5.70 11.22
CA MET A 90 -16.31 -5.00 12.27
C MET A 90 -15.00 -5.72 12.57
N GLY A 91 -13.91 -4.96 12.61
CA GLY A 91 -12.59 -5.43 13.00
C GLY A 91 -11.78 -4.33 13.70
N ALA A 92 -10.50 -4.61 13.93
CA ALA A 92 -9.54 -3.64 14.44
C ALA A 92 -8.35 -3.58 13.48
N MET A 93 -7.75 -2.40 13.36
CA MET A 93 -6.60 -2.15 12.49
C MET A 93 -5.53 -1.40 13.28
N TYR A 94 -4.27 -1.77 13.04
CA TYR A 94 -3.11 -0.98 13.43
C TYR A 94 -2.45 -0.40 12.18
N ILE A 95 -2.26 0.92 12.14
CA ILE A 95 -1.63 1.61 11.03
C ILE A 95 -0.12 1.65 11.25
N ILE A 96 0.60 0.82 10.50
CA ILE A 96 2.07 0.73 10.52
C ILE A 96 2.70 1.81 9.62
N HIS A 97 2.04 2.17 8.52
CA HIS A 97 2.48 3.22 7.62
C HIS A 97 1.27 3.86 6.91
N ALA A 98 1.35 5.16 6.64
CA ALA A 98 0.40 5.86 5.80
C ALA A 98 1.10 6.98 5.01
N SER A 99 1.03 6.90 3.69
CA SER A 99 1.51 7.94 2.76
C SER A 99 0.39 8.44 1.86
N LYS A 100 0.53 9.65 1.35
CA LYS A 100 -0.40 10.17 0.34
C LYS A 100 -0.27 9.39 -0.97
N TRP A 101 -1.40 8.96 -1.49
CA TRP A 101 -1.50 8.30 -2.79
C TRP A 101 -1.05 9.23 -3.92
N ASN A 102 -0.21 8.72 -4.81
CA ASN A 102 0.11 9.35 -6.09
C ASN A 102 -0.47 8.49 -7.22
N SER A 103 -1.51 8.98 -7.89
CA SER A 103 -2.33 8.23 -8.85
C SER A 103 -1.63 7.74 -10.12
N SER A 104 -0.32 7.95 -10.25
CA SER A 104 0.49 7.44 -11.36
C SER A 104 1.11 6.06 -11.13
N ALA A 105 1.15 5.56 -9.88
CA ALA A 105 1.77 4.29 -9.53
C ALA A 105 0.70 3.35 -8.98
N GLY A 106 0.27 2.33 -9.73
CA GLY A 106 -0.81 1.42 -9.33
C GLY A 106 -0.52 0.62 -8.06
N ASP A 107 -1.28 0.86 -6.98
CA ASP A 107 -1.08 0.27 -5.66
C ASP A 107 -1.46 -1.22 -5.57
N ALA A 108 -0.60 -1.98 -4.89
CA ALA A 108 -0.95 -3.24 -4.26
C ALA A 108 -1.20 -2.99 -2.76
N ASP A 109 -2.47 -2.99 -2.37
CA ASP A 109 -2.95 -2.79 -1.01
C ASP A 109 -3.05 -4.14 -0.27
N VAL A 110 -2.29 -4.33 0.80
CA VAL A 110 -2.39 -5.51 1.69
C VAL A 110 -3.27 -5.13 2.88
N ARG A 111 -4.56 -5.48 2.82
CA ARG A 111 -5.50 -5.35 3.94
C ARG A 111 -5.62 -6.67 4.70
N LEU A 112 -5.10 -6.72 5.92
CA LEU A 112 -5.43 -7.77 6.88
C LEU A 112 -6.69 -7.34 7.64
N THR A 113 -7.83 -7.97 7.38
CA THR A 113 -9.07 -7.77 8.14
C THR A 113 -9.52 -9.08 8.79
N GLU A 114 -9.47 -9.16 10.12
CA GLU A 114 -10.09 -10.23 10.91
C GLU A 114 -11.62 -10.02 10.92
N GLN A 115 -12.37 -10.89 10.21
CA GLN A 115 -13.83 -10.83 10.09
C GLN A 115 -14.51 -11.74 11.12
N ARG A 116 -14.86 -11.21 12.31
CA ARG A 116 -15.75 -11.90 13.27
C ARG A 116 -17.20 -11.47 13.03
N HIS A 117 -17.96 -12.30 12.33
CA HIS A 117 -19.41 -12.12 12.16
C HIS A 117 -20.17 -12.32 13.48
N HIS A 118 -20.30 -11.28 14.30
CA HIS A 118 -21.39 -11.19 15.28
C HIS A 118 -22.55 -10.40 14.67
N ARG A 119 -23.53 -11.14 14.11
CA ARG A 119 -24.81 -10.58 13.66
C ARG A 119 -25.61 -10.14 14.89
N VAL A 120 -25.91 -8.85 15.01
CA VAL A 120 -26.82 -8.32 16.04
C VAL A 120 -28.21 -8.92 15.81
N PRO A 121 -28.82 -9.60 16.80
CA PRO A 121 -30.11 -10.25 16.63
C PRO A 121 -31.27 -9.22 16.56
N ASP A 122 -32.23 -9.50 15.69
CA ASP A 122 -33.31 -8.59 15.25
C ASP A 122 -34.33 -8.17 16.33
N HIS A 123 -34.16 -8.59 17.59
CA HIS A 123 -35.08 -8.25 18.69
C HIS A 123 -34.72 -6.94 19.42
N LEU A 124 -33.73 -6.19 18.92
CA LEU A 124 -33.30 -4.90 19.47
C LEU A 124 -33.46 -3.74 18.47
N ARG A 125 -34.40 -3.84 17.53
CA ARG A 125 -34.88 -2.72 16.69
C ARG A 125 -36.21 -2.18 17.20
#